data_AF-A0A535R5M5-F1
#
_entry.id   AF-A0A535R5M5-F1
#
_cell.length_a   1.000
_cell.length_b   1.000
_cell.length_c   1.000
_cell.angle_alpha   90.00
_cell.angle_beta   90.00
_cell.angle_gamma   90.00
#
_symmetry.space_group_name_H-M   'P 1'
#
loop_
_entity.id
_entity.type
_entity.pdbx_description
1 polymer ?
#
loop_
_entity_poly.entity_id
_entity_poly.type
_entity_poly.pdbx_seq_one_letter_code
_entity_poly.pdbx_strand_id
1 'polypeptide(L)' 'MFYALTPRRLETLDTLRRLSEEAGSAVHYSLVAARMRISAWTAYDLLLELEKLGLVARRYAQEATPSRG' A
#
# COMPACT_ATOMS: atom_id res chain seq x y z
N MET A 1 -2.88 -16.77 16.66
CA MET A 1 -2.04 -15.57 16.88
C MET A 1 -2.91 -14.37 16.54
N PHE A 2 -3.32 -13.58 17.52
CA PHE A 2 -4.23 -12.44 17.29
C PHE A 2 -3.50 -11.39 16.46
N TYR A 3 -3.84 -11.26 15.18
CA TYR A 3 -3.42 -10.14 14.34
C TYR A 3 -4.19 -8.89 14.79
N ALA A 4 -3.92 -8.43 16.02
CA ALA A 4 -4.32 -7.10 16.43
C ALA A 4 -3.59 -6.13 15.49
N LEU A 5 -4.33 -5.40 14.66
CA LEU A 5 -3.75 -4.30 13.89
C LEU A 5 -3.07 -3.38 14.90
N THR A 6 -1.74 -3.36 14.89
CA THR A 6 -1.01 -2.40 15.70
C THR A 6 -1.44 -0.99 15.26
N PRO A 7 -1.45 0.00 16.16
CA PRO A 7 -1.88 1.36 15.82
C PRO A 7 -1.22 1.90 14.55
N ARG A 8 0.04 1.52 14.34
CA ARG A 8 0.83 1.87 13.16
C ARG A 8 0.31 1.28 11.86
N ARG A 9 -0.20 0.04 11.84
CA ARG A 9 -0.80 -0.57 10.64
C ARG A 9 -2.10 0.14 10.27
N LEU A 10 -2.89 0.52 11.27
CA LEU A 10 -4.14 1.25 11.06
C LEU A 10 -3.86 2.66 10.52
N GLU A 11 -2.82 3.32 11.04
CA GLU A 11 -2.33 4.59 10.52
C GLU A 11 -1.80 4.49 9.09
N THR A 12 -1.08 3.41 8.74
CA THR A 12 -0.64 3.14 7.37
C THR A 12 -1.83 2.95 6.43
N LEU A 13 -2.83 2.19 6.84
CA LEU A 13 -4.03 1.95 6.04
C LEU A 13 -4.82 3.25 5.81
N ASP A 14 -5.02 4.05 6.86
CA ASP A 14 -5.72 5.34 6.74
C ASP A 14 -4.94 6.31 5.84
N THR A 15 -3.61 6.34 5.97
CA THR A 15 -2.74 7.14 5.11
C THR A 15 -2.83 6.71 3.65
N LEU A 16 -2.78 5.41 3.38
CA LEU A 16 -2.91 4.86 2.02
C LEU A 16 -4.28 5.22 1.43
N ARG A 17 -5.36 5.06 2.21
CA ARG A 17 -6.72 5.41 1.78
C ARG A 17 -6.81 6.88 1.41
N ARG A 18 -6.36 7.79 2.28
CA ARG A 18 -6.39 9.24 2.01
C ARG A 18 -5.58 9.59 0.76
N LEU A 19 -4.37 9.05 0.63
CA LEU A 19 -3.54 9.31 -0.55
C LEU A 19 -4.22 8.80 -1.83
N SER A 20 -4.88 7.64 -1.79
CA SER A 20 -5.61 7.09 -2.93
C SER A 20 -6.86 7.92 -3.27
N GLU A 21 -7.59 8.39 -2.27
CA GLU A 21 -8.74 9.29 -2.44
C GLU A 21 -8.32 10.65 -3.01
N GLU A 22 -7.25 11.24 -2.47
CA GLU A 22 -6.67 12.51 -2.95
C GLU A 22 -6.13 12.39 -4.39
N ALA A 23 -5.50 11.26 -4.73
CA ALA A 23 -4.96 11.00 -6.07
C ALA A 23 -6.02 10.48 -7.06
N GLY A 24 -7.21 10.09 -6.60
CA GLY A 24 -8.24 9.41 -7.40
C GLY A 24 -7.80 8.08 -8.02
N SER A 25 -6.68 7.52 -7.57
CA SER A 25 -6.01 6.38 -8.21
C SER A 25 -5.14 5.60 -7.21
N ALA A 26 -4.58 4.47 -7.64
CA ALA A 26 -3.66 3.69 -6.82
C ALA A 26 -2.35 4.47 -6.62
N VAL A 27 -1.87 4.55 -5.38
CA VAL A 27 -0.66 5.31 -5.03
C VAL A 27 0.54 4.40 -4.78
N HIS A 28 1.72 4.92 -5.09
CA HIS A 28 2.97 4.20 -4.87
C HIS A 28 3.35 4.18 -3.38
N TYR A 29 3.93 3.07 -2.91
CA TYR A 29 4.31 2.90 -1.50
C TYR A 29 5.30 3.95 -0.98
N SER A 30 6.08 4.57 -1.88
CA SER A 30 6.99 5.66 -1.55
C SER A 30 6.26 6.91 -1.04
N LEU A 31 5.05 7.19 -1.51
CA LEU A 31 4.22 8.30 -1.02
C LEU A 31 3.75 8.04 0.41
N VAL A 32 3.35 6.80 0.70
CA VAL A 32 3.00 6.38 2.07
C VAL A 32 4.21 6.52 2.99
N ALA A 33 5.39 6.10 2.53
CA ALA A 33 6.64 6.25 3.29
C ALA A 33 6.95 7.71 3.62
N ALA A 34 6.87 8.59 2.63
CA ALA A 34 7.09 10.03 2.80
C ALA A 34 6.06 10.64 3.77
N ARG A 35 4.78 10.29 3.62
CA ARG A 35 3.68 10.83 4.43
C ARG A 35 3.74 10.38 5.89
N MET A 36 4.19 9.16 6.13
CA MET A 36 4.41 8.62 7.48
C MET A 36 5.80 8.97 8.05
N ARG A 37 6.68 9.62 7.27
CA ARG A 37 8.09 9.90 7.60
C ARG A 37 8.85 8.64 8.04
N ILE A 38 8.67 7.56 7.31
CA ILE A 38 9.34 6.26 7.53
C ILE A 38 10.20 5.89 6.34
N SER A 39 11.06 4.88 6.51
CA SER A 39 11.83 4.34 5.39
C SER A 39 10.91 3.66 4.37
N ALA A 40 11.29 3.68 3.10
CA ALA A 40 10.57 2.98 2.03
C ALA A 40 10.44 1.48 2.33
N TRP A 41 11.45 0.87 2.94
CA TRP A 41 11.43 -0.52 3.36
C TRP A 41 10.37 -0.79 4.44
N THR A 42 10.27 0.10 5.43
CA THR A 42 9.25 -0.02 6.49
C THR A 42 7.84 0.16 5.93
N ALA A 43 7.64 1.11 5.01
CA ALA A 43 6.34 1.28 4.35
C ALA A 43 5.98 0.05 3.52
N TYR A 44 6.94 -0.53 2.80
CA TYR A 44 6.76 -1.75 2.03
C TYR A 44 6.34 -2.92 2.92
N ASP A 45 7.03 -3.13 4.04
CA ASP A 45 6.73 -4.22 4.98
C ASP A 45 5.33 -4.06 5.61
N LEU A 46 4.95 -2.83 6.01
CA LEU A 46 3.62 -2.55 6.54
C LEU A 46 2.51 -2.79 5.51
N LEU A 47 2.73 -2.38 4.25
CA LEU A 47 1.78 -2.64 3.17
C LEU A 47 1.69 -4.12 2.83
N LEU A 48 2.80 -4.86 2.88
CA LEU A 48 2.82 -6.31 2.68
C LEU A 48 2.04 -7.04 3.77
N GLU A 49 2.16 -6.61 5.03
CA GLU A 49 1.36 -7.15 6.13
C GLU A 49 -0.13 -6.83 5.96
N LEU A 50 -0.48 -5.62 5.49
CA LEU A 50 -1.87 -5.26 5.18
C LEU A 50 -2.44 -6.06 4.00
N GLU A 51 -1.60 -6.35 3.00
CA GLU A 51 -1.95 -7.22 1.87
C GLU A 51 -2.18 -8.67 2.30
N LYS A 52 -1.32 -9.22 3.17
CA LYS A 52 -1.53 -10.55 3.78
C LYS A 52 -2.83 -10.64 4.58
N LEU A 53 -3.28 -9.52 5.15
CA LEU A 53 -4.56 -9.41 5.85
C LEU A 53 -5.76 -9.24 4.90
N GLY A 54 -5.53 -9.10 3.59
CA GLY A 54 -6.58 -8.87 2.59
C GLY A 54 -7.15 -7.45 2.61
N LEU A 55 -6.49 -6.50 3.28
CA LEU A 55 -6.96 -5.12 3.45
C LEU A 55 -6.53 -4.20 2.29
N VAL A 56 -5.47 -4.57 1.57
CA VAL A 56 -4.90 -3.79 0.47
C VAL A 56 -4.66 -4.71 -0.72
N ALA A 57 -4.99 -4.25 -1.92
CA ALA A 57 -4.69 -4.94 -3.16
C ALA A 57 -3.64 -4.14 -3.95
N ARG A 58 -2.55 -4.81 -4.32
CA ARG A 58 -1.51 -4.20 -5.16
C ARG A 58 -1.86 -4.47 -6.62
N ARG A 59 -2.13 -3.41 -7.38
CA ARG A 59 -2.15 -3.52 -8.84
C ARG A 59 -0.78 -3.20 -9.37
N TYR A 60 -0.05 -4.22 -9.81
CA TYR A 60 0.98 -3.99 -10.79
C TYR A 60 0.24 -3.59 -12.07
N ALA A 61 0.50 -2.38 -12.58
CA ALA A 61 0.21 -2.10 -13.97
C ALA A 61 1.09 -3.06 -14.76
N GLN A 62 0.60 -4.27 -15.01
CA GLN A 62 1.12 -5.08 -16.09
C GLN A 62 0.87 -4.22 -17.31
N GLU A 63 1.95 -3.64 -17.85
CA GLU A 63 1.96 -3.23 -19.24
C GLU A 63 1.30 -4.35 -20.00
N ALA A 64 0.13 -4.06 -20.59
CA ALA A 64 -0.55 -4.96 -21.49
C ALA A 64 0.48 -5.29 -22.58
N THR A 65 1.20 -6.40 -22.43
CA THR A 65 2.03 -6.93 -23.48
C THR A 65 1.03 -7.32 -24.56
N PRO A 66 0.95 -6.60 -25.69
CA PRO A 66 0.08 -7.03 -26.75
C PRO A 66 0.73 -8.31 -27.27
N SER A 67 0.09 -9.43 -26.98
CA SER A 67 0.33 -10.70 -27.63
C SER A 67 0.31 -10.47 -29.14
N ARG A 68 1.50 -10.38 -29.75
CA ARG A 68 1.67 -10.41 -31.20
C ARG A 68 1.34 -11.82 -31.65
N GLY A 69 0.26 -11.93 -32.42
CA GLY A 69 -0.04 -13.11 -33.23
C GLY A 69 0.90 -13.25 -34.42
#